data_AF-A0A971HMM7-F1
#
_entry.id   AF-A0A971HMM7-F1
#
_cell.length_a   1.000
_cell.length_b   1.000
_cell.length_c   1.000
_cell.angle_alpha   90.00
_cell.angle_beta   90.00
_cell.angle_gamma   90.00
#
_symmetry.space_group_name_H-M   'P 1'
#
loop_
_entity.id
_entity.type
_entity.pdbx_description
1 polymer ?
#
loop_
_entity_poly.entity_id
_entity_poly.type
_entity_poly.pdbx_seq_one_letter_code
_entity_poly.pdbx_strand_id
1 'polypeptide(L)' 'MKYLSLAFPNHEVLKEKINNLRKLGYEIIENEEGLFTKDPSDNFIKLVVS' A
#
# COMPACT_ATOMS: atom_id res chain seq x y z
N MET A 1 -1.17 -13.31 -8.07
CA MET A 1 -1.96 -13.06 -6.84
C MET A 1 -3.20 -12.26 -7.20
N LYS A 2 -4.34 -12.43 -6.49
CA LYS A 2 -5.47 -11.49 -6.62
C LYS A 2 -5.28 -10.37 -5.60
N TYR A 3 -5.33 -9.13 -6.06
CA TYR A 3 -5.21 -7.94 -5.21
C TYR A 3 -6.14 -6.83 -5.71
N LEU A 4 -6.46 -5.91 -4.82
CA LEU A 4 -7.06 -4.62 -5.16
C LEU A 4 -5.95 -3.57 -5.34
N SER A 5 -6.19 -2.53 -6.11
CA SER A 5 -5.26 -1.42 -6.25
C SER A 5 -5.86 -0.14 -5.68
N LEU A 6 -5.07 0.57 -4.88
CA LEU A 6 -5.40 1.91 -4.40
C LEU A 6 -4.45 2.90 -5.09
N ALA A 7 -5.05 3.79 -5.89
CA ALA A 7 -4.31 4.77 -6.66
C ALA A 7 -4.17 6.09 -5.88
N PHE A 8 -2.96 6.64 -5.92
CA PHE A 8 -2.61 7.92 -5.32
C PHE A 8 -2.21 8.92 -6.41
N PRO A 9 -2.48 10.22 -6.21
CA PRO A 9 -2.26 11.22 -7.24
C PRO A 9 -0.77 11.51 -7.50
N ASN A 10 0.12 11.22 -6.55
CA ASN A 10 1.56 11.38 -6.68
C ASN A 10 2.32 10.58 -5.62
N HIS A 11 3.64 10.51 -5.78
CA HIS A 11 4.53 9.81 -4.86
C HIS A 11 4.61 10.44 -3.46
N GLU A 12 4.43 11.75 -3.33
CA GLU A 12 4.48 12.44 -2.03
C GLU A 12 3.32 12.01 -1.13
N VAL A 13 2.10 12.01 -1.69
CA VAL A 13 0.88 11.55 -1.01
C VAL A 13 0.99 10.06 -0.67
N LEU A 14 1.46 9.23 -1.61
CA LEU A 14 1.67 7.81 -1.35
C LEU A 14 2.64 7.60 -0.16
N LYS A 15 3.76 8.32 -0.14
CA LYS A 15 4.77 8.22 0.93
C LYS A 15 4.19 8.65 2.29
N GLU A 16 3.41 9.73 2.33
CA GLU A 16 2.71 10.16 3.54
C GLU A 16 1.76 9.07 4.06
N LYS A 17 0.99 8.45 3.17
CA LYS A 17 0.03 7.39 3.54
C LYS A 17 0.73 6.12 4.01
N ILE A 18 1.83 5.70 3.37
CA ILE A 18 2.68 4.60 3.83
C ILE A 18 3.19 4.86 5.25
N ASN A 19 3.66 6.07 5.54
CA ASN A 19 4.13 6.42 6.89
C ASN A 19 3.01 6.34 7.94
N ASN A 20 1.80 6.78 7.58
CA ASN A 20 0.64 6.68 8.47
C ASN A 20 0.23 5.22 8.70
N LEU A 21 0.22 4.38 7.66
CA LEU A 21 -0.04 2.95 7.77
C LEU A 21 0.96 2.26 8.71
N ARG A 22 2.26 2.55 8.57
CA ARG A 22 3.30 2.04 9.48
C ARG A 22 3.07 2.47 10.93
N LYS A 23 2.71 3.73 11.17
CA LYS A 23 2.38 4.24 12.52
C LYS A 23 1.17 3.54 13.13
N LEU A 24 0.23 3.11 12.30
CA LEU A 24 -0.95 2.35 12.70
C LEU A 24 -0.67 0.83 12.87
N GLY A 25 0.57 0.39 12.63
CA GLY A 25 0.97 -1.01 12.77
C GLY A 25 0.69 -1.89 11.55
N TYR A 26 0.31 -1.31 10.41
CA TYR A 26 0.14 -2.06 9.17
C TYR A 26 1.50 -2.42 8.58
N GLU A 27 1.59 -3.65 8.09
CA GLU A 27 2.74 -4.13 7.33
C GLU A 27 2.76 -3.53 5.92
N ILE A 28 3.94 -3.08 5.50
CA ILE A 28 4.20 -2.60 4.14
C ILE A 28 5.18 -3.58 3.51
N ILE A 29 4.74 -4.24 2.45
CA ILE A 29 5.48 -5.26 1.71
C ILE A 29 5.94 -4.63 0.40
N GLU A 30 7.23 -4.65 0.14
CA GLU A 30 7.83 -4.19 -1.11
C GLU A 30 8.50 -5.37 -1.80
N ASN A 31 8.13 -5.63 -3.05
CA ASN A 31 8.67 -6.72 -3.87
C ASN A 31 8.76 -6.29 -5.35
N GLU A 32 9.16 -7.22 -6.23
CA GLU A 32 9.29 -6.96 -7.68
C GLU A 32 7.98 -6.51 -8.35
N GLU A 33 6.82 -6.86 -7.81
CA GLU A 33 5.52 -6.44 -8.33
C GLU A 33 5.08 -5.05 -7.82
N GLY A 34 5.74 -4.50 -6.80
CA GLY A 34 5.52 -3.16 -6.27
C GLY A 34 5.28 -3.10 -4.75
N LEU A 35 4.54 -2.07 -4.33
CA LEU A 35 4.21 -1.80 -2.93
C LEU A 35 2.84 -2.33 -2.56
N PHE A 36 2.77 -3.05 -1.45
CA PHE A 36 1.55 -3.68 -0.97
C PHE A 36 1.35 -3.46 0.54
N THR A 37 0.10 -3.55 0.96
CA THR A 37 -0.30 -3.72 2.36
C THR A 37 -1.42 -4.74 2.44
N LYS A 38 -1.77 -5.16 3.66
CA LYS A 38 -2.92 -6.03 3.90
C LYS A 38 -4.00 -5.26 4.66
N ASP A 39 -5.25 -5.49 4.28
CA ASP A 39 -6.37 -5.05 5.09
C ASP A 39 -6.57 -5.96 6.33
N PRO A 40 -7.46 -5.62 7.27
CA PRO A 40 -7.73 -6.47 8.44
C PRO A 40 -8.32 -7.85 8.13
N SER A 41 -8.70 -8.12 6.88
CA SER A 41 -9.20 -9.42 6.40
C SER A 41 -8.14 -10.18 5.59
N ASP A 42 -6.87 -9.78 5.67
CA ASP A 42 -5.72 -10.36 4.95
C ASP A 42 -5.78 -10.22 3.42
N ASN A 43 -6.59 -9.31 2.88
CA ASN A 43 -6.60 -9.03 1.45
C ASN A 43 -5.40 -8.15 1.07
N PHE A 44 -4.72 -8.50 -0.02
CA PHE A 44 -3.64 -7.69 -0.56
C PHE A 44 -4.18 -6.45 -1.27
N ILE A 45 -3.65 -5.29 -0.88
CA ILE A 45 -3.89 -4.01 -1.51
C ILE A 45 -2.57 -3.48 -2.08
N LYS A 46 -2.51 -3.33 -3.40
CA LYS A 46 -1.40 -2.71 -4.12
C LYS A 46 -1.54 -1.19 -4.05
N LEU A 47 -0.46 -0.51 -3.66
CA LEU A 47 -0.40 0.93 -3.60
C LEU A 47 0.31 1.45 -4.86
N VAL A 48 -0.38 2.23 -5.68
CA VAL A 48 0.12 2.71 -6.99
C VAL A 48 -0.06 4.21 -7.14
N VAL A 49 0.72 4.83 -8.03
CA VAL A 49 0.50 6.23 -8.45
C VAL A 49 -0.15 6.22 -9.83
N SER A 50 -1.16 7.05 -10.05
CA SER A 50 -1.79 7.27 -11.37
C SER A 50 -2.16 8.73 -11.60
#